data_AF-A0A358WDR7-F1
#
_entry.id   AF-A0A358WDR7-F1
#
_cell.length_a   1.000
_cell.length_b   1.000
_cell.length_c   1.000
_cell.angle_alpha   90.00
_cell.angle_beta   90.00
_cell.angle_gamma   90.00
#
_symmetry.space_group_name_H-M   'P 1'
#
loop_
_entity.id
_entity.type
_entity.pdbx_description
1 polymer ?
#
loop_
_entity_poly.entity_id
_entity_poly.type
_entity_poly.pdbx_seq_one_letter_code
_entity_poly.pdbx_strand_id
1 'polypeptide(L)'
;MFRATLSYLKRILGDKSFYICLLLIFAICFTASADYDFDKNQSLSVWDLIIDTQRIYTGNISFSACVVSGLKGGSWLNMFLPLLLPLCFVNALCDDKSSGFTRYEVIRTGYRRLKSAKYVSAVLASGICCLIGYCLYVLVVLIRFPHIEAYDAERLSYVLTGIQMSLFDSVGIAGVYLVNMLDMLIYGIVMSLFSLIVTAYTENKYLICCIPFMVAYCLTQLGSWLTGLAMQDPCNTDEVLLTIGNTASPLAANGIVSGASGVTLVCYYGVLILLSFAVYVFFGKGGADKGA
;
A
#
# COMPACT_ATOMS: atom_id res chain seq x y z
N MET A 1 -26.95 -3.85 0.58
CA MET A 1 -25.53 -3.68 0.18
C MET A 1 -24.62 -3.73 1.40
N PHE A 2 -24.78 -2.84 2.39
CA PHE A 2 -23.91 -2.79 3.59
C PHE A 2 -23.82 -4.09 4.41
N ARG A 3 -24.94 -4.80 4.62
CA ARG A 3 -24.92 -6.10 5.32
C ARG A 3 -24.15 -7.17 4.53
N ALA A 4 -24.22 -7.14 3.20
CA ALA A 4 -23.50 -8.07 2.34
C ALA A 4 -21.99 -7.77 2.38
N THR A 5 -21.60 -6.51 2.25
CA THR A 5 -20.18 -6.11 2.34
C THR A 5 -19.57 -6.50 3.68
N LEU A 6 -20.27 -6.29 4.80
CA LEU A 6 -19.78 -6.67 6.13
C LEU A 6 -19.60 -8.18 6.27
N SER A 7 -20.58 -8.96 5.80
CA SER A 7 -20.52 -10.43 5.83
C SER A 7 -19.32 -10.96 5.03
N TYR A 8 -19.08 -10.39 3.84
CA TYR A 8 -17.96 -10.74 3.00
C TYR A 8 -16.62 -10.34 3.60
N LEU A 9 -16.54 -9.13 4.14
CA LEU A 9 -15.36 -8.63 4.83
C LEU A 9 -14.98 -9.56 5.98
N LYS A 10 -15.95 -9.92 6.84
CA LYS A 10 -15.71 -10.84 7.97
C LYS A 10 -15.20 -12.21 7.53
N ARG A 11 -15.67 -12.72 6.39
CA ARG A 11 -15.17 -13.97 5.81
C ARG A 11 -13.72 -13.84 5.37
N ILE A 12 -13.37 -12.78 4.64
CA ILE A 12 -11.99 -12.51 4.20
C ILE A 12 -11.04 -12.37 5.40
N LEU A 13 -11.46 -11.66 6.46
CA LEU A 13 -10.64 -11.51 7.68
C LEU A 13 -10.47 -12.82 8.46
N GLY A 14 -11.39 -13.77 8.32
CA GLY A 14 -11.32 -15.08 8.97
C GLY A 14 -10.45 -16.10 8.22
N ASP A 15 -10.06 -15.81 6.98
CA ASP A 15 -9.28 -16.74 6.17
C ASP A 15 -7.81 -16.76 6.61
N LYS A 16 -7.21 -17.96 6.66
CA LYS A 16 -5.79 -18.16 7.05
C LYS A 16 -4.82 -17.34 6.18
N SER A 17 -5.17 -17.14 4.91
CA SER A 17 -4.36 -16.39 3.94
C SER A 17 -4.22 -14.91 4.31
N PHE A 18 -5.24 -14.33 4.95
CA PHE A 18 -5.19 -12.96 5.45
C PHE A 18 -4.10 -12.81 6.52
N TYR A 19 -4.04 -13.73 7.48
CA TYR A 19 -3.03 -13.71 8.55
C TYR A 19 -1.61 -13.98 8.04
N ILE A 20 -1.46 -14.86 7.06
CA ILE A 20 -0.15 -15.11 6.41
C ILE A 20 0.34 -13.83 5.72
N CYS A 21 -0.54 -13.15 4.96
CA CYS A 21 -0.19 -11.91 4.30
C CYS A 21 0.18 -10.80 5.29
N LEU A 22 -0.60 -10.66 6.36
CA LEU A 22 -0.33 -9.72 7.45
C LEU A 22 1.07 -9.91 8.06
N LEU A 23 1.44 -11.18 8.35
CA LEU A 23 2.76 -11.50 8.88
C LEU A 23 3.87 -11.16 7.89
N LEU A 24 3.68 -11.46 6.59
CA LEU A 24 4.64 -11.11 5.55
C LEU A 24 4.84 -9.60 5.41
N ILE A 25 3.76 -8.82 5.41
CA ILE A 25 3.85 -7.34 5.38
C ILE A 25 4.62 -6.84 6.60
N PHE A 26 4.31 -7.35 7.79
CA PHE A 26 5.02 -7.02 9.02
C PHE A 26 6.52 -7.35 8.93
N ALA A 27 6.89 -8.53 8.43
CA ALA A 27 8.28 -8.95 8.28
C ALA A 27 9.04 -8.09 7.26
N ILE A 28 8.41 -7.75 6.14
CA ILE A 28 9.02 -6.95 5.08
C ILE A 28 9.25 -5.51 5.55
N CYS A 29 8.38 -4.94 6.39
CA CYS A 29 8.58 -3.59 6.93
C CYS A 29 9.95 -3.39 7.62
N PHE A 30 10.51 -4.42 8.26
CA PHE A 30 11.83 -4.35 8.90
C PHE A 30 13.01 -4.38 7.93
N THR A 31 12.77 -4.72 6.65
CA THR A 31 13.82 -4.74 5.63
C THR A 31 14.09 -3.34 5.06
N ALA A 32 13.38 -2.31 5.53
CA ALA A 32 13.62 -0.93 5.13
C ALA A 32 15.09 -0.54 5.39
N SER A 33 15.74 0.09 4.40
CA SER A 33 17.07 0.64 4.53
C SER A 33 17.00 1.93 5.36
N ALA A 34 17.62 1.93 6.53
CA ALA A 34 17.56 3.04 7.47
C ALA A 34 18.88 3.82 7.56
N ASP A 35 20.01 3.20 7.25
CA ASP A 35 21.32 3.86 7.22
C ASP A 35 22.25 3.21 6.20
N TYR A 36 23.38 3.86 5.91
CA TYR A 36 24.42 3.35 5.02
C TYR A 36 25.75 3.25 5.74
N ASP A 37 26.29 2.05 5.84
CA ASP A 37 27.63 1.84 6.39
C ASP A 37 28.66 2.19 5.31
N PHE A 38 29.35 3.32 5.48
CA PHE A 38 30.40 3.77 4.56
C PHE A 38 31.64 2.87 4.58
N ASP A 39 31.91 2.17 5.69
CA ASP A 39 33.08 1.31 5.81
C ASP A 39 32.86 -0.04 5.11
N LYS A 40 31.62 -0.56 5.17
CA LYS A 40 31.23 -1.82 4.52
C LYS A 40 30.61 -1.63 3.14
N ASN A 41 30.34 -0.38 2.75
CA ASN A 41 29.64 0.00 1.52
C ASN A 41 28.30 -0.75 1.36
N GLN A 42 27.54 -0.84 2.46
CA GLN A 42 26.29 -1.61 2.53
C GLN A 42 25.19 -0.81 3.24
N SER A 43 23.96 -0.90 2.72
CA SER A 43 22.77 -0.35 3.38
C SER A 43 22.38 -1.22 4.58
N LEU A 44 22.28 -0.60 5.76
CA LEU A 44 21.79 -1.23 6.98
C LEU A 44 20.26 -1.23 6.97
N SER A 45 19.68 -2.41 7.18
CA SER A 45 18.25 -2.54 7.38
C SER A 45 17.84 -2.14 8.79
N VAL A 46 16.55 -1.87 9.01
CA VAL A 46 16.00 -1.68 10.36
C VAL A 46 16.29 -2.89 11.24
N TRP A 47 16.34 -4.10 10.66
CA TRP A 47 16.77 -5.29 11.40
C TRP A 47 18.19 -5.22 11.92
N ASP A 48 19.13 -4.78 11.08
CA ASP A 48 20.54 -4.66 11.47
C ASP A 48 20.71 -3.62 12.59
N LEU A 49 19.94 -2.53 12.53
CA LEU A 49 19.94 -1.50 13.58
C LEU A 49 19.38 -2.00 14.91
N ILE A 50 18.34 -2.85 14.89
CA ILE A 50 17.77 -3.42 16.12
C ILE A 50 18.81 -4.27 16.86
N ILE A 51 19.67 -4.96 16.11
CA ILE A 51 20.77 -5.80 16.62
C ILE A 51 21.94 -4.91 17.08
N ASP A 52 22.39 -3.97 16.25
CA ASP A 52 23.50 -3.06 16.56
C ASP A 52 23.03 -1.85 17.38
N THR A 53 22.75 -2.16 18.65
CA THR A 53 22.21 -1.22 19.64
C THR A 53 23.08 0.02 19.85
N GLN A 54 24.39 -0.08 19.64
CA GLN A 54 25.34 0.99 19.92
C GLN A 54 25.16 2.18 18.96
N ARG A 55 24.81 1.89 17.69
CA ARG A 55 24.56 2.92 16.67
C ARG A 55 23.24 3.67 16.88
N ILE A 56 22.29 3.09 17.62
CA ILE A 56 21.01 3.75 17.92
C ILE A 56 21.21 4.97 18.83
N TYR A 57 22.18 4.92 19.75
CA TYR A 57 22.37 5.94 20.80
C TYR A 57 23.44 7.00 20.48
N THR A 58 23.97 7.04 19.25
CA THR A 58 24.98 8.03 18.82
C THR A 58 24.41 9.45 18.61
N GLY A 59 23.16 9.70 18.99
CA GLY A 59 22.55 11.04 19.02
C GLY A 59 22.14 11.59 17.64
N ASN A 60 22.13 10.76 16.61
CA ASN A 60 21.62 11.13 15.29
C ASN A 60 20.09 11.02 15.23
N ILE A 61 19.43 12.10 14.79
CA ILE A 61 17.97 12.20 14.62
C ILE A 61 17.39 11.16 13.65
N SER A 62 18.20 10.72 12.69
CA SER A 62 17.83 9.73 11.68
C SER A 62 17.38 8.39 12.29
N PHE A 63 17.82 8.07 13.52
CA PHE A 63 17.43 6.86 14.24
C PHE A 63 16.23 7.04 15.18
N SER A 64 15.57 8.20 15.16
CA SER A 64 14.38 8.37 15.99
C SER A 64 13.21 7.55 15.46
N ALA A 65 12.34 7.08 16.37
CA ALA A 65 11.23 6.18 16.06
C ALA A 65 10.31 6.73 14.96
N CYS A 66 10.14 8.05 14.89
CA CYS A 66 9.31 8.71 13.89
C CYS A 66 9.91 8.58 12.48
N VAL A 67 11.22 8.83 12.30
CA VAL A 67 11.89 8.70 10.99
C VAL A 67 11.85 7.26 10.52
N VAL A 68 12.23 6.33 11.41
CA VAL A 68 12.26 4.90 11.10
C VAL A 68 10.87 4.38 10.76
N SER A 69 9.81 4.88 11.42
CA SER A 69 8.43 4.57 11.05
C SER A 69 8.04 5.14 9.69
N GLY A 70 8.55 6.33 9.35
CA GLY A 70 8.32 7.03 8.09
C GLY A 70 8.95 6.36 6.86
N LEU A 71 9.94 5.48 7.06
CA LEU A 71 10.55 4.67 5.99
C LEU A 71 9.57 3.67 5.36
N LYS A 72 8.45 3.34 6.04
CA LYS A 72 7.31 2.62 5.46
C LYS A 72 7.70 1.35 4.68
N GLY A 73 8.68 0.58 5.17
CA GLY A 73 9.12 -0.68 4.54
C GLY A 73 10.01 -0.56 3.30
N GLY A 74 10.39 0.66 2.91
CA GLY A 74 11.38 0.92 1.86
C GLY A 74 11.02 0.37 0.47
N SER A 75 12.05 0.20 -0.37
CA SER A 75 11.90 -0.29 -1.76
C SER A 75 11.31 -1.71 -1.84
N TRP A 76 11.63 -2.56 -0.87
CA TRP A 76 11.17 -3.95 -0.84
C TRP A 76 9.67 -4.10 -0.62
N LEU A 77 9.10 -3.35 0.33
CA LEU A 77 7.65 -3.34 0.55
C LEU A 77 6.95 -2.88 -0.72
N ASN A 78 7.46 -1.82 -1.33
CA ASN A 78 6.95 -1.26 -2.56
C ASN A 78 6.91 -2.27 -3.74
N MET A 79 7.93 -3.13 -3.84
CA MET A 79 7.99 -4.17 -4.88
C MET A 79 7.00 -5.31 -4.60
N PHE A 80 6.94 -5.81 -3.37
CA PHE A 80 6.16 -7.02 -3.07
C PHE A 80 4.70 -6.76 -2.69
N LEU A 81 4.32 -5.53 -2.34
CA LEU A 81 2.96 -5.26 -1.91
C LEU A 81 1.87 -5.60 -2.96
N PRO A 82 2.06 -5.31 -4.27
CA PRO A 82 1.12 -5.72 -5.30
C PRO A 82 0.91 -7.24 -5.41
N LEU A 83 1.89 -8.04 -4.95
CA LEU A 83 1.81 -9.51 -4.92
C LEU A 83 1.10 -10.03 -3.66
N LEU A 84 1.33 -9.37 -2.52
CA LEU A 84 0.82 -9.79 -1.21
C LEU A 84 -0.66 -9.47 -1.03
N LEU A 85 -1.08 -8.26 -1.42
CA LEU A 85 -2.47 -7.81 -1.22
C LEU A 85 -3.54 -8.69 -1.90
N PRO A 86 -3.34 -9.22 -3.11
CA PRO A 86 -4.24 -10.18 -3.72
C PRO A 86 -4.44 -11.42 -2.84
N LEU A 87 -3.39 -11.90 -2.16
CA LEU A 87 -3.46 -13.11 -1.33
C LEU A 87 -4.45 -12.95 -0.17
N CYS A 88 -4.71 -11.71 0.27
CA CYS A 88 -5.67 -11.43 1.34
C CYS A 88 -7.08 -11.90 0.97
N PHE A 89 -7.50 -11.71 -0.30
CA PHE A 89 -8.89 -11.93 -0.71
C PHE A 89 -9.07 -12.96 -1.83
N VAL A 90 -8.00 -13.38 -2.52
CA VAL A 90 -8.07 -14.25 -3.69
C VAL A 90 -8.74 -15.59 -3.38
N ASN A 91 -8.49 -16.18 -2.21
CA ASN A 91 -9.10 -17.44 -1.83
C ASN A 91 -10.61 -17.29 -1.65
N ALA A 92 -11.06 -16.33 -0.86
CA ALA A 92 -12.49 -16.04 -0.70
C ALA A 92 -13.21 -15.79 -2.05
N LEU A 93 -12.61 -15.00 -2.96
CA LEU A 93 -13.22 -14.67 -4.24
C LEU A 93 -13.20 -15.83 -5.25
N CYS A 94 -12.10 -16.58 -5.34
CA CYS A 94 -11.99 -17.71 -6.28
C CYS A 94 -12.78 -18.93 -5.80
N ASP A 95 -12.85 -19.17 -4.49
CA ASP A 95 -13.63 -20.28 -3.93
C ASP A 95 -15.14 -20.05 -4.16
N ASP A 96 -15.60 -18.81 -4.16
CA ASP A 96 -16.98 -18.48 -4.52
C ASP A 96 -17.29 -18.71 -6.00
N LYS A 97 -16.34 -18.41 -6.88
CA LYS A 97 -16.54 -18.65 -8.31
C LYS A 97 -16.55 -20.14 -8.64
N SER A 98 -15.72 -20.93 -7.96
CA SER A 98 -15.59 -22.37 -8.20
C SER A 98 -16.68 -23.20 -7.51
N SER A 99 -17.20 -22.76 -6.37
CA SER A 99 -18.18 -23.52 -5.57
C SER A 99 -19.62 -23.48 -6.09
N GLY A 100 -19.94 -22.66 -7.09
CA GLY A 100 -21.30 -22.57 -7.66
C GLY A 100 -22.36 -21.90 -6.77
N PHE A 101 -22.06 -21.64 -5.49
CA PHE A 101 -22.95 -20.96 -4.54
C PHE A 101 -23.32 -19.54 -4.96
N THR A 102 -22.51 -18.92 -5.81
CA THR A 102 -22.77 -17.58 -6.36
C THR A 102 -24.13 -17.48 -7.05
N ARG A 103 -24.69 -18.55 -7.62
CA ARG A 103 -26.02 -18.53 -8.26
C ARG A 103 -27.14 -18.25 -7.27
N TYR A 104 -27.17 -19.00 -6.17
CA TYR A 104 -28.18 -18.85 -5.11
C TYR A 104 -28.13 -17.45 -4.49
N GLU A 105 -26.92 -16.93 -4.36
CA GLU A 105 -26.68 -15.62 -3.78
C GLU A 105 -27.12 -14.48 -4.72
N VAL A 106 -26.89 -14.64 -6.02
CA VAL A 106 -27.35 -13.71 -7.07
C VAL A 106 -28.87 -13.64 -7.11
N ILE A 107 -29.59 -14.76 -6.99
CA ILE A 107 -31.07 -14.79 -6.96
C ILE A 107 -31.60 -13.95 -5.79
N ARG A 108 -30.97 -14.03 -4.61
CA ARG A 108 -31.43 -13.33 -3.40
C ARG A 108 -31.07 -11.84 -3.37
N THR A 109 -29.91 -11.46 -3.87
CA THR A 109 -29.37 -10.08 -3.71
C THR A 109 -29.31 -9.26 -4.99
N GLY A 110 -29.33 -9.92 -6.14
CA GLY A 110 -29.13 -9.32 -7.46
C GLY A 110 -27.66 -9.24 -7.87
N TYR A 111 -27.39 -9.53 -9.15
CA TYR A 111 -26.04 -9.67 -9.71
C TYR A 111 -25.12 -8.46 -9.45
N ARG A 112 -25.58 -7.25 -9.81
CA ARG A 112 -24.78 -6.02 -9.67
C ARG A 112 -24.47 -5.67 -8.21
N ARG A 113 -25.44 -5.88 -7.32
CA ARG A 113 -25.29 -5.60 -5.88
C ARG A 113 -24.34 -6.56 -5.20
N LEU A 114 -24.33 -7.82 -5.61
CA LEU A 114 -23.39 -8.81 -5.08
C LEU A 114 -21.96 -8.52 -5.54
N LYS A 115 -21.76 -8.23 -6.83
CA LYS A 115 -20.45 -7.87 -7.37
C LYS A 115 -19.87 -6.62 -6.71
N SER A 116 -20.66 -5.56 -6.57
CA SER A 116 -20.20 -4.35 -5.90
C SER A 116 -19.87 -4.60 -4.43
N ALA A 117 -20.64 -5.47 -3.75
CA ALA A 117 -20.33 -5.85 -2.38
C ALA A 117 -18.99 -6.60 -2.27
N LYS A 118 -18.72 -7.56 -3.15
CA LYS A 118 -17.45 -8.32 -3.19
C LYS A 118 -16.25 -7.42 -3.49
N TYR A 119 -16.42 -6.46 -4.41
CA TYR A 119 -15.39 -5.47 -4.73
C TYR A 119 -15.04 -4.62 -3.51
N VAL A 120 -16.05 -3.98 -2.89
CA VAL A 120 -15.84 -3.10 -1.73
C VAL A 120 -15.24 -3.87 -0.56
N SER A 121 -15.69 -5.11 -0.30
CA SER A 121 -15.09 -5.93 0.77
C SER A 121 -13.63 -6.27 0.50
N ALA A 122 -13.25 -6.55 -0.75
CA ALA A 122 -11.88 -6.90 -1.10
C ALA A 122 -10.94 -5.69 -0.98
N VAL A 123 -11.37 -4.51 -1.46
CA VAL A 123 -10.63 -3.25 -1.32
C VAL A 123 -10.45 -2.84 0.14
N LEU A 124 -11.49 -3.00 0.97
CA LEU A 124 -11.37 -2.69 2.40
C LEU A 124 -10.47 -3.70 3.11
N ALA A 125 -10.56 -4.99 2.77
CA ALA A 125 -9.71 -6.02 3.37
C ALA A 125 -8.23 -5.80 3.07
N SER A 126 -7.85 -5.43 1.85
CA SER A 126 -6.46 -5.14 1.50
C SER A 126 -5.92 -3.91 2.26
N GLY A 127 -6.68 -2.82 2.32
CA GLY A 127 -6.31 -1.62 3.09
C GLY A 127 -6.15 -1.91 4.59
N ILE A 128 -7.07 -2.66 5.19
CA ILE A 128 -7.00 -3.06 6.60
C ILE A 128 -5.81 -3.99 6.86
N CYS A 129 -5.51 -4.91 5.93
CA CYS A 129 -4.34 -5.80 6.05
C CYS A 129 -3.03 -5.00 6.11
N CYS A 130 -2.84 -4.05 5.19
CA CYS A 130 -1.68 -3.15 5.20
C CYS A 130 -1.60 -2.33 6.49
N LEU A 131 -2.72 -1.75 6.93
CA LEU A 131 -2.77 -0.94 8.13
C LEU A 131 -2.37 -1.75 9.37
N ILE A 132 -2.93 -2.94 9.56
CA ILE A 132 -2.61 -3.76 10.74
C ILE A 132 -1.14 -4.23 10.70
N GLY A 133 -0.66 -4.68 9.53
CA GLY A 133 0.75 -5.08 9.36
C GLY A 133 1.72 -3.94 9.67
N TYR A 134 1.41 -2.73 9.22
CA TYR A 134 2.20 -1.52 9.53
C TYR A 134 2.10 -1.11 11.01
N CYS A 135 0.90 -1.15 11.62
CA CYS A 135 0.73 -0.82 13.03
C CYS A 135 1.55 -1.73 13.95
N LEU A 136 1.64 -3.03 13.65
CA LEU A 136 2.49 -3.96 14.39
C LEU A 136 3.98 -3.59 14.25
N TYR A 137 4.41 -3.19 13.06
CA TYR A 137 5.78 -2.72 12.82
C TYR A 137 6.09 -1.45 13.64
N VAL A 138 5.20 -0.45 13.59
CA VAL A 138 5.36 0.80 14.36
C VAL A 138 5.43 0.52 15.86
N LEU A 139 4.65 -0.42 16.38
CA LEU A 139 4.69 -0.81 17.79
C LEU A 139 6.09 -1.31 18.19
N VAL A 140 6.70 -2.18 17.38
CA VAL A 140 8.07 -2.68 17.64
C VAL A 140 9.10 -1.55 17.56
N VAL A 141 8.96 -0.65 16.57
CA VAL A 141 9.84 0.52 16.42
C VAL A 141 9.74 1.45 17.64
N LEU A 142 8.53 1.70 18.15
CA LEU A 142 8.31 2.53 19.34
C LEU A 142 8.92 1.95 20.61
N ILE A 143 8.94 0.61 20.76
CA ILE A 143 9.57 -0.04 21.92
C ILE A 143 11.10 0.07 21.84
N ARG A 144 11.67 0.02 20.64
CA ARG A 144 13.11 -0.18 20.46
C ARG A 144 13.90 1.11 20.22
N PHE A 145 13.30 2.09 19.54
CA PHE A 145 13.96 3.34 19.14
C PHE A 145 13.61 4.50 20.08
N PRO A 146 14.53 5.46 20.27
CA PRO A 146 14.28 6.62 21.12
C PRO A 146 13.19 7.54 20.55
N HIS A 147 12.39 8.11 21.46
CA HIS A 147 11.32 9.06 21.11
C HIS A 147 11.90 10.43 20.69
N ILE A 148 11.17 11.11 19.79
CA ILE A 148 11.59 12.38 19.20
C ILE A 148 11.68 13.55 20.19
N GLU A 149 11.02 13.45 21.34
CA GLU A 149 10.97 14.51 22.37
C GLU A 149 12.36 14.89 22.94
N ALA A 150 13.40 14.11 22.64
CA ALA A 150 14.78 14.40 22.98
C ALA A 150 15.50 15.34 21.98
N TYR A 151 14.85 15.78 20.90
CA TYR A 151 15.49 16.49 19.79
C TYR A 151 14.90 17.88 19.51
N ASP A 152 15.78 18.81 19.13
CA ASP A 152 15.47 20.23 18.92
C ASP A 152 14.59 20.49 17.69
N ALA A 153 13.68 21.47 17.78
CA ALA A 153 12.60 21.73 16.81
C ALA A 153 13.12 22.09 15.41
N GLU A 154 14.29 22.75 15.31
CA GLU A 154 14.89 23.12 14.03
C GLU A 154 15.32 21.90 13.19
N ARG A 155 15.78 20.82 13.83
CA ARG A 155 16.23 19.62 13.12
C ARG A 155 15.07 18.74 12.63
N LEU A 156 13.88 18.92 13.21
CA LEU A 156 12.66 18.21 12.80
C LEU A 156 12.18 18.66 11.41
N SER A 157 12.39 19.93 11.07
CA SER A 157 11.99 20.55 9.80
C SER A 157 12.68 19.95 8.57
N TYR A 158 13.88 19.37 8.74
CA TYR A 158 14.64 18.73 7.67
C TYR A 158 14.18 17.31 7.34
N VAL A 159 13.40 16.69 8.22
CA VAL A 159 13.06 15.26 8.15
C VAL A 159 11.58 15.04 7.84
N LEU A 160 10.70 15.91 8.33
CA LEU A 160 9.26 15.79 8.10
C LEU A 160 8.87 16.53 6.81
N THR A 161 8.07 15.87 5.97
CA THR A 161 7.52 16.52 4.76
C THR A 161 6.45 17.54 5.15
N GLY A 162 6.19 18.55 4.31
CA GLY A 162 5.39 19.74 4.66
C GLY A 162 4.03 19.48 5.35
N ILE A 163 3.31 18.40 5.00
CA ILE A 163 2.03 18.03 5.65
C ILE A 163 2.26 17.37 7.01
N GLN A 164 3.35 16.62 7.19
CA GLN A 164 3.74 16.07 8.49
C GLN A 164 4.19 17.19 9.44
N MET A 165 4.84 18.24 8.94
CA MET A 165 5.17 19.45 9.69
C MET A 165 3.93 20.23 10.15
N SER A 166 2.98 20.50 9.26
CA SER A 166 1.76 21.25 9.63
C SER A 166 0.87 20.50 10.63
N LEU A 167 0.85 19.17 10.56
CA LEU A 167 0.15 18.33 11.52
C LEU A 167 0.95 18.10 12.81
N PHE A 168 2.27 18.17 12.77
CA PHE A 168 3.10 18.17 13.96
C PHE A 168 2.83 19.42 14.83
N ASP A 169 2.70 20.59 14.21
CA ASP A 169 2.41 21.84 14.93
C ASP A 169 1.02 21.87 15.59
N SER A 170 0.06 21.12 15.06
CA SER A 170 -1.33 21.13 15.54
C SER A 170 -1.71 19.95 16.44
N VAL A 171 -1.14 18.76 16.22
CA VAL A 171 -1.52 17.50 16.89
C VAL A 171 -0.31 16.82 17.55
N GLY A 172 0.91 17.28 17.28
CA GLY A 172 2.15 16.69 17.79
C GLY A 172 2.59 15.41 17.06
N ILE A 173 3.50 14.64 17.68
CA ILE A 173 4.09 13.40 17.14
C ILE A 173 3.03 12.37 16.73
N ALA A 174 1.91 12.32 17.46
CA ALA A 174 0.79 11.42 17.16
C ALA A 174 0.18 11.68 15.77
N GLY A 175 0.16 12.93 15.30
CA GLY A 175 -0.30 13.30 13.97
C GLY A 175 0.52 12.67 12.85
N VAL A 176 1.85 12.59 13.03
CA VAL A 176 2.76 12.02 12.03
C VAL A 176 2.53 10.51 11.86
N TYR A 177 2.34 9.79 12.97
CA TYR A 177 2.00 8.36 12.91
C TYR A 177 0.64 8.13 12.23
N LEU A 178 -0.36 8.97 12.51
CA LEU A 178 -1.68 8.87 11.85
C LEU A 178 -1.59 9.09 10.35
N VAL A 179 -0.83 10.08 9.89
CA VAL A 179 -0.59 10.32 8.46
C VAL A 179 0.04 9.10 7.81
N ASN A 180 1.08 8.53 8.43
CA ASN A 180 1.76 7.37 7.88
C ASN A 180 0.86 6.12 7.85
N MET A 181 -0.01 5.93 8.85
CA MET A 181 -1.01 4.86 8.86
C MET A 181 -2.05 5.05 7.74
N LEU A 182 -2.48 6.29 7.50
CA LEU A 182 -3.45 6.62 6.46
C LEU A 182 -2.84 6.41 5.06
N ASP A 183 -1.59 6.84 4.86
CA ASP A 183 -0.84 6.57 3.63
C ASP A 183 -0.76 5.07 3.35
N MET A 184 -0.42 4.25 4.34
CA MET A 184 -0.34 2.80 4.18
C MET A 184 -1.68 2.15 3.85
N LEU A 185 -2.78 2.67 4.42
CA LEU A 185 -4.12 2.22 4.10
C LEU A 185 -4.49 2.53 2.64
N ILE A 186 -4.22 3.76 2.18
CA ILE A 186 -4.48 4.16 0.79
C ILE A 186 -3.60 3.34 -0.16
N TYR A 187 -2.34 3.14 0.20
CA TYR A 187 -1.40 2.35 -0.56
C TYR A 187 -1.90 0.90 -0.76
N GLY A 188 -2.43 0.29 0.31
CA GLY A 188 -3.09 -1.02 0.23
C GLY A 188 -4.32 -1.06 -0.68
N ILE A 189 -5.15 -0.02 -0.63
CA ILE A 189 -6.32 0.12 -1.51
C ILE A 189 -5.90 0.20 -2.97
N VAL A 190 -4.99 1.12 -3.31
CA VAL A 190 -4.54 1.37 -4.69
C VAL A 190 -3.94 0.11 -5.31
N MET A 191 -3.05 -0.56 -4.59
CA MET A 191 -2.36 -1.74 -5.12
C MET A 191 -3.31 -2.93 -5.34
N SER A 192 -4.38 -3.03 -4.56
CA SER A 192 -5.39 -4.08 -4.77
C SER A 192 -6.25 -3.89 -6.03
N LEU A 193 -6.33 -2.67 -6.58
CA LEU A 193 -7.15 -2.37 -7.77
C LEU A 193 -6.71 -3.15 -9.00
N PHE A 194 -5.39 -3.28 -9.20
CA PHE A 194 -4.81 -4.03 -10.33
C PHE A 194 -5.22 -5.50 -10.29
N SER A 195 -5.28 -6.09 -9.10
CA SER A 195 -5.68 -7.48 -8.93
C SER A 195 -7.17 -7.70 -9.08
N LEU A 196 -8.00 -6.73 -8.66
CA LEU A 196 -9.44 -6.81 -8.87
C LEU A 196 -9.81 -6.76 -10.35
N ILE A 197 -9.10 -5.98 -11.16
CA ILE A 197 -9.27 -5.99 -12.63
C ILE A 197 -9.00 -7.38 -13.19
N VAL A 198 -7.88 -8.02 -12.83
CA VAL A 198 -7.53 -9.38 -13.30
C VAL A 198 -8.52 -10.42 -12.79
N THR A 199 -8.99 -10.26 -11.55
CA THR A 199 -10.03 -11.09 -10.94
C THR A 199 -11.34 -10.99 -11.71
N ALA A 200 -11.62 -9.93 -12.47
CA ALA A 200 -12.80 -9.86 -13.32
C ALA A 200 -12.79 -10.90 -14.46
N TYR A 201 -11.60 -11.22 -14.98
CA TYR A 201 -11.44 -12.05 -16.18
C TYR A 201 -11.05 -13.50 -15.89
N THR A 202 -10.39 -13.75 -14.76
CA THR A 202 -9.81 -15.06 -14.44
C THR A 202 -10.37 -15.64 -13.13
N GLU A 203 -10.29 -16.96 -13.01
CA GLU A 203 -10.61 -17.74 -11.80
C GLU A 203 -9.34 -18.35 -11.18
N ASN A 204 -8.22 -18.32 -11.90
CA ASN A 204 -6.97 -18.91 -11.45
C ASN A 204 -6.28 -18.01 -10.42
N LYS A 205 -6.17 -18.53 -9.19
CA LYS A 205 -5.57 -17.85 -8.03
C LYS A 205 -4.17 -17.32 -8.32
N TYR A 206 -3.35 -18.09 -9.04
CA TYR A 206 -1.96 -17.71 -9.33
C TYR A 206 -1.86 -16.54 -10.31
N LEU A 207 -2.69 -16.53 -11.36
CA LEU A 207 -2.71 -15.43 -12.33
C LEU A 207 -3.16 -14.11 -11.70
N ILE A 208 -4.12 -14.18 -10.77
CA ILE A 208 -4.65 -13.02 -10.03
C ILE A 208 -3.57 -12.39 -9.14
N CYS A 209 -2.59 -13.16 -8.67
CA CYS A 209 -1.46 -12.64 -7.88
C CYS A 209 -0.31 -12.13 -8.77
N CYS A 210 0.06 -12.86 -9.82
CA CYS A 210 1.26 -12.56 -10.60
C CYS A 210 1.09 -11.40 -11.61
N ILE A 211 -0.07 -11.30 -12.28
CA ILE A 211 -0.29 -10.26 -13.30
C ILE A 211 -0.24 -8.85 -12.70
N PRO A 212 -0.92 -8.56 -11.57
CA PRO A 212 -0.88 -7.24 -10.95
C PRO A 212 0.52 -6.82 -10.52
N PHE A 213 1.31 -7.77 -10.01
CA PHE A 213 2.71 -7.54 -9.68
C PHE A 213 3.52 -7.10 -10.90
N MET A 214 3.40 -7.82 -12.03
CA MET A 214 4.10 -7.43 -13.25
C MET A 214 3.66 -6.06 -13.78
N VAL A 215 2.35 -5.78 -13.78
CA VAL A 215 1.82 -4.49 -14.25
C VAL A 215 2.30 -3.35 -13.36
N ALA A 216 2.22 -3.51 -12.05
CA ALA A 216 2.69 -2.49 -11.10
C ALA A 216 4.19 -2.23 -11.27
N TYR A 217 4.99 -3.29 -11.42
CA TYR A 217 6.43 -3.17 -11.65
C TYR A 217 6.75 -2.46 -12.97
N CYS A 218 6.11 -2.84 -14.07
CA CYS A 218 6.28 -2.15 -15.36
C CYS A 218 5.92 -0.66 -15.27
N LEU A 219 4.84 -0.31 -14.57
CA LEU A 219 4.46 1.10 -14.38
C LEU A 219 5.49 1.87 -13.54
N THR A 220 6.05 1.25 -12.49
CA THR A 220 7.13 1.88 -11.72
C THR A 220 8.37 2.13 -12.58
N GLN A 221 8.76 1.16 -13.41
CA GLN A 221 9.92 1.29 -14.28
C GLN A 221 9.69 2.36 -15.36
N LEU A 222 8.51 2.39 -15.96
CA LEU A 222 8.13 3.43 -16.92
C LEU A 222 8.15 4.82 -16.28
N GLY A 223 7.63 4.97 -15.05
CA GLY A 223 7.70 6.24 -14.31
C GLY A 223 9.14 6.69 -14.04
N SER A 224 10.01 5.77 -13.63
CA SER A 224 11.44 6.05 -13.42
C SER A 224 12.16 6.45 -14.71
N TRP A 225 11.78 5.86 -15.83
CA TRP A 225 12.35 6.19 -17.13
C TRP A 225 11.88 7.58 -17.60
N LEU A 226 10.60 7.90 -17.44
CA LEU A 226 10.04 9.22 -17.77
C LEU A 226 10.66 10.35 -16.93
N THR A 227 10.86 10.11 -15.63
CA THR A 227 11.56 11.08 -14.76
C THR A 227 13.02 11.25 -15.15
N GLY A 228 13.70 10.17 -15.57
CA GLY A 228 15.05 10.24 -16.13
C GLY A 228 15.15 11.10 -17.40
N LEU A 229 14.15 11.01 -18.29
CA LEU A 229 14.07 11.86 -19.48
C LEU A 229 13.78 13.32 -19.14
N ALA A 230 12.89 13.57 -18.17
CA ALA A 230 12.56 14.93 -17.74
C ALA A 230 13.76 15.69 -17.14
N MET A 231 14.73 14.95 -16.59
CA MET A 231 15.93 15.48 -15.92
C MET A 231 17.16 15.52 -16.84
N GLN A 232 17.01 15.18 -18.12
CA GLN A 232 18.11 15.12 -19.08
C GLN A 232 18.69 16.50 -19.41
N ASP A 233 17.87 17.56 -19.32
CA ASP A 233 18.28 18.96 -19.50
C ASP A 233 18.06 19.77 -18.20
N PRO A 234 19.09 19.94 -17.34
CA PRO A 234 18.97 20.61 -16.04
C PRO A 234 18.52 22.09 -16.11
N CYS A 235 18.62 22.72 -17.28
CA CYS A 235 18.24 24.12 -17.51
C CYS A 235 16.80 24.30 -18.03
N ASN A 236 16.14 23.23 -18.50
CA ASN A 236 14.75 23.27 -18.97
C ASN A 236 14.04 21.97 -18.61
N THR A 237 13.77 21.80 -17.31
CA THR A 237 13.04 20.65 -16.79
C THR A 237 11.59 20.69 -17.28
N ASP A 238 11.17 19.68 -18.03
CA ASP A 238 9.77 19.54 -18.44
C ASP A 238 8.91 19.14 -17.23
N GLU A 239 8.36 20.14 -16.52
CA GLU A 239 7.54 19.95 -15.31
C GLU A 239 6.34 19.02 -15.54
N VAL A 240 5.78 19.02 -16.76
CA VAL A 240 4.66 18.16 -17.14
C VAL A 240 5.09 16.70 -17.18
N LEU A 241 6.24 16.40 -17.78
CA LEU A 241 6.76 15.04 -17.90
C LEU A 241 7.16 14.49 -16.52
N LEU A 242 7.71 15.37 -15.67
CA LEU A 242 8.08 15.06 -14.30
C LEU A 242 6.85 14.78 -13.43
N THR A 243 5.76 15.54 -13.62
CA THR A 243 4.48 15.31 -12.95
C THR A 243 3.84 13.99 -13.40
N ILE A 244 3.88 13.67 -14.69
CA ILE A 244 3.35 12.40 -15.23
C ILE A 244 4.18 11.22 -14.72
N GLY A 245 5.51 11.29 -14.78
CA GLY A 245 6.39 10.22 -14.30
C GLY A 245 6.19 9.93 -12.81
N ASN A 246 6.07 10.98 -11.99
CA ASN A 246 5.81 10.83 -10.56
C ASN A 246 4.41 10.26 -10.30
N THR A 247 3.36 10.74 -10.96
CA THR A 247 1.97 10.30 -10.71
C THR A 247 1.64 8.92 -11.29
N ALA A 248 2.27 8.53 -12.40
CA ALA A 248 2.02 7.25 -13.07
C ALA A 248 2.62 6.05 -12.33
N SER A 249 3.66 6.28 -11.51
CA SER A 249 4.23 5.23 -10.67
C SER A 249 3.24 4.89 -9.54
N PRO A 250 2.80 3.63 -9.38
CA PRO A 250 1.93 3.24 -8.28
C PRO A 250 2.63 3.38 -6.91
N LEU A 251 3.95 3.62 -6.91
CA LEU A 251 4.75 4.04 -5.76
C LEU A 251 4.32 5.38 -5.17
N ALA A 252 3.87 6.32 -6.02
CA ALA A 252 3.45 7.63 -5.57
C ALA A 252 2.21 7.60 -4.65
N ALA A 253 1.51 6.46 -4.61
CA ALA A 253 0.46 6.25 -3.62
C ALA A 253 0.97 6.22 -2.17
N ASN A 254 2.26 5.93 -1.93
CA ASN A 254 2.88 5.87 -0.60
C ASN A 254 3.10 7.26 0.04
N GLY A 255 2.86 8.35 -0.70
CA GLY A 255 3.02 9.73 -0.24
C GLY A 255 1.86 10.66 -0.59
N ILE A 256 0.65 10.11 -0.82
CA ILE A 256 -0.54 10.91 -1.15
C ILE A 256 -0.87 11.89 -0.02
N VAL A 257 -0.75 11.45 1.23
CA VAL A 257 -1.11 12.23 2.42
C VAL A 257 0.08 13.06 2.88
N SER A 258 1.31 12.66 2.58
CA SER A 258 2.53 13.35 3.02
C SER A 258 3.11 14.35 2.00
N GLY A 259 2.65 14.37 0.74
CA GLY A 259 3.23 15.15 -0.36
C GLY A 259 2.46 16.41 -0.79
N ALA A 260 3.17 17.43 -1.27
CA ALA A 260 2.63 18.72 -1.72
C ALA A 260 1.70 18.63 -2.97
N SER A 261 1.74 17.53 -3.72
CA SER A 261 0.89 17.24 -4.88
C SER A 261 -0.28 16.28 -4.56
N GLY A 262 -0.76 16.28 -3.31
CA GLY A 262 -1.82 15.37 -2.86
C GLY A 262 -3.11 15.45 -3.69
N VAL A 263 -3.50 16.64 -4.16
CA VAL A 263 -4.77 16.81 -4.91
C VAL A 263 -4.73 16.11 -6.27
N THR A 264 -3.63 16.20 -7.02
CA THR A 264 -3.51 15.56 -8.34
C THR A 264 -3.44 14.04 -8.21
N LEU A 265 -2.74 13.54 -7.20
CA LEU A 265 -2.68 12.11 -6.89
C LEU A 265 -4.04 11.55 -6.46
N VAL A 266 -4.77 12.25 -5.57
CA VAL A 266 -6.11 11.84 -5.13
C VAL A 266 -7.08 11.77 -6.32
N CYS A 267 -7.04 12.75 -7.22
CA CYS A 267 -7.84 12.73 -8.45
C CYS A 267 -7.47 11.54 -9.34
N TYR A 268 -6.18 11.29 -9.56
CA TYR A 268 -5.70 10.18 -10.40
C TYR A 268 -6.12 8.81 -9.84
N TYR A 269 -5.85 8.55 -8.56
CA TYR A 269 -6.22 7.29 -7.92
C TYR A 269 -7.75 7.16 -7.75
N GLY A 270 -8.47 8.26 -7.56
CA GLY A 270 -9.94 8.28 -7.58
C GLY A 270 -10.49 7.81 -8.93
N VAL A 271 -9.94 8.30 -10.04
CA VAL A 271 -10.30 7.84 -11.40
C VAL A 271 -9.96 6.36 -11.59
N LEU A 272 -8.78 5.90 -11.11
CA LEU A 272 -8.40 4.49 -11.19
C LEU A 272 -9.35 3.57 -10.39
N ILE A 273 -9.82 4.00 -9.22
CA ILE A 273 -10.81 3.25 -8.43
C ILE A 273 -12.11 3.12 -9.20
N LEU A 274 -12.59 4.21 -9.81
CA LEU A 274 -13.82 4.20 -10.61
C LEU A 274 -13.68 3.30 -11.85
N LEU A 275 -12.54 3.35 -12.53
CA LEU A 275 -12.25 2.50 -13.70
C LEU A 275 -12.20 1.02 -13.30
N SER A 276 -11.46 0.68 -12.24
CA SER A 276 -11.39 -0.69 -11.72
C SER A 276 -12.76 -1.22 -11.31
N PHE A 277 -13.56 -0.38 -10.63
CA PHE A 277 -14.94 -0.73 -10.26
C PHE A 277 -15.81 -0.98 -11.49
N ALA A 278 -15.75 -0.10 -12.50
CA ALA A 278 -16.51 -0.25 -13.73
C ALA A 278 -16.13 -1.54 -14.46
N VAL A 279 -14.83 -1.83 -14.59
CA VAL A 279 -14.34 -3.06 -15.21
C VAL A 279 -14.81 -4.30 -14.46
N TYR A 280 -14.68 -4.33 -13.14
CA TYR A 280 -15.07 -5.48 -12.32
C TYR A 280 -16.59 -5.75 -12.37
N VAL A 281 -17.39 -4.69 -12.27
CA VAL A 281 -18.85 -4.82 -12.24
C VAL A 281 -19.42 -5.14 -13.62
N PHE A 282 -19.03 -4.40 -14.66
CA PHE A 282 -19.61 -4.52 -16.01
C PHE A 282 -18.96 -5.61 -16.87
N PHE A 283 -17.64 -5.71 -16.88
CA PHE A 283 -16.91 -6.62 -17.76
C PHE A 283 -16.53 -7.96 -17.12
N GLY A 284 -16.65 -8.09 -15.79
CA GLY A 284 -16.33 -9.35 -15.13
C GLY A 284 -17.22 -10.48 -15.61
N LYS A 285 -16.64 -11.58 -16.09
CA LYS A 285 -17.41 -12.78 -16.44
C LYS A 285 -18.10 -13.28 -15.18
N GLY A 286 -19.43 -13.21 -15.16
CA GLY A 286 -20.22 -13.78 -14.09
C GLY A 286 -20.18 -15.29 -14.22
N GLY A 287 -19.86 -16.01 -13.14
CA GLY A 287 -20.11 -17.46 -13.07
C GLY A 287 -21.59 -17.83 -13.30
N ALA A 288 -22.48 -16.83 -13.42
CA ALA A 288 -23.86 -16.96 -13.85
C ALA A 288 -24.02 -17.43 -15.31
N ASP A 289 -23.04 -17.16 -16.20
CA ASP A 289 -23.18 -17.47 -17.64
C ASP A 289 -22.69 -18.88 -18.00
N LYS A 290 -22.06 -19.61 -17.07
CA LYS A 290 -21.60 -20.99 -17.28
C LYS A 290 -22.74 -22.00 -17.08
N GLY A 291 -23.78 -21.94 -17.90
CA GLY A 291 -24.79 -23.00 -18.03
C GLY A 291 -26.21 -22.58 -17.63
N ALA A 292 -26.88 -21.90 -18.56
CA ALA A 292 -28.11 -22.33 -19.24
C ALA A 292 -28.16 -21.59 -20.58
#